data_AF-A0A945W045-F1
#
_entry.id   AF-A0A945W045-F1
#
_cell.length_a   1.000
_cell.length_b   1.000
_cell.length_c   1.000
_cell.angle_alpha   90.00
_cell.angle_beta   90.00
_cell.angle_gamma   90.00
#
_symmetry.space_group_name_H-M   'P 1'
#
loop_
_entity.id
_entity.type
_entity.pdbx_description
1 polymer ?
#
loop_
_entity_poly.entity_id
_entity_poly.type
_entity_poly.pdbx_seq_one_letter_code
_entity_poly.pdbx_strand_id
1 'polypeptide(L)'
;MATILDVINGISQALSSNYDGATDKDGEPVKSGLKREDGNPIFDPRVMDGFNARIQGETLVLTYNLETKIKEVHNTSFESDIESTMADLAKHLKKEYKSATGSALQLTKDGEVDILVQYISKIRTSVTAVQKFKLASSLLAKEPERKLDDTFKKFLELGGKAKRPQNDKSKSDNYKQFDPFNVTTGQRNSDLK
;
A
#
# COMPACT_ATOMS: atom_id res chain seq x y z
N MET A 1 21.45 -0.14 9.31
CA MET A 1 20.14 0.10 8.67
C MET A 1 19.14 -0.75 9.40
N ALA A 2 18.01 -0.16 9.84
CA ALA A 2 16.92 -0.96 10.40
C ALA A 2 16.42 -1.91 9.31
N THR A 3 16.31 -3.19 9.62
CA THR A 3 15.73 -4.16 8.69
C THR A 3 14.22 -3.95 8.62
N ILE A 4 13.54 -4.47 7.58
CA ILE A 4 12.06 -4.49 7.54
C ILE A 4 11.49 -5.02 8.85
N LEU A 5 12.08 -6.09 9.36
CA LEU A 5 11.57 -6.80 10.52
C LEU A 5 11.64 -5.92 11.77
N ASP A 6 12.68 -5.10 11.92
CA ASP A 6 12.79 -4.11 12.99
C ASP A 6 11.71 -3.02 12.88
N VAL A 7 11.41 -2.58 11.66
CA VAL A 7 10.35 -1.59 11.40
C VAL A 7 8.97 -2.16 11.69
N ILE A 8 8.70 -3.40 11.24
CA ILE A 8 7.44 -4.12 11.52
C ILE A 8 7.27 -4.30 13.03
N ASN A 9 8.30 -4.81 13.71
CA ASN A 9 8.25 -5.04 15.14
C ASN A 9 8.11 -3.71 15.92
N GLY A 10 8.81 -2.67 15.50
CA GLY A 10 8.71 -1.34 16.11
C GLY A 10 7.31 -0.74 15.97
N ILE A 11 6.68 -0.87 14.80
CA ILE A 11 5.29 -0.43 14.60
C ILE A 11 4.33 -1.28 15.42
N SER A 12 4.52 -2.60 15.46
CA SER A 12 3.69 -3.49 16.28
C SER A 12 3.80 -3.16 17.78
N GLN A 13 4.99 -2.83 18.27
CA GLN A 13 5.21 -2.40 19.65
C GLN A 13 4.56 -1.04 19.91
N ALA A 14 4.71 -0.09 19.00
CA ALA A 14 4.08 1.23 19.09
C ALA A 14 2.54 1.17 19.10
N LEU A 15 1.94 0.16 18.46
CA LEU A 15 0.49 -0.05 18.47
C LEU A 15 0.00 -0.78 19.74
N SER A 16 0.86 -1.58 20.38
CA SER A 16 0.47 -2.36 21.56
C SER A 16 0.06 -1.49 22.76
N SER A 17 0.55 -0.25 22.82
CA SER A 17 0.24 0.74 23.85
C SER A 17 -0.96 1.63 23.52
N ASN A 18 -1.63 1.48 22.37
CA ASN A 18 -2.69 2.42 21.93
C ASN A 18 -4.13 1.98 22.26
N TYR A 19 -4.30 1.13 23.27
CA TYR A 19 -5.64 0.74 23.75
C TYR A 19 -6.25 1.81 24.67
N ASP A 20 -7.57 1.72 24.87
CA ASP A 20 -8.29 2.66 25.72
C ASP A 20 -7.81 2.59 27.18
N GLY A 21 -7.45 3.73 27.77
CA GLY A 21 -6.91 3.79 29.13
C GLY A 21 -5.44 3.37 29.27
N ALA A 22 -4.70 3.28 28.16
CA ALA A 22 -3.27 3.03 28.22
C ALA A 22 -2.52 4.14 28.97
N THR A 23 -1.55 3.72 29.77
CA THR A 23 -0.81 4.58 30.68
C THR A 23 0.68 4.53 30.36
N ASP A 24 1.35 5.68 30.41
CA ASP A 24 2.80 5.77 30.32
C ASP A 24 3.45 5.26 31.62
N LYS A 25 4.78 5.09 31.62
CA LYS A 25 5.57 4.61 32.77
C LYS A 25 5.38 5.44 34.03
N ASP A 26 5.00 6.70 33.87
CA ASP A 26 4.78 7.66 34.96
C ASP A 26 3.33 7.69 35.48
N GLY A 27 2.43 6.87 34.93
CA GLY A 27 1.03 6.83 35.37
C GLY A 27 0.10 7.77 34.61
N GLU A 28 0.62 8.50 33.60
CA GLU A 28 -0.16 9.45 32.80
C GLU A 28 -0.84 8.78 31.58
N PRO A 29 -2.07 9.16 31.21
CA PRO A 29 -2.77 8.57 30.08
C PRO A 29 -2.13 8.95 28.74
N VAL A 30 -1.90 7.95 27.88
CA VAL A 30 -1.39 8.16 26.52
C VAL A 30 -2.53 8.71 25.65
N LYS A 31 -2.47 10.01 25.36
CA LYS A 31 -3.44 10.69 24.50
C LYS A 31 -2.99 10.63 23.04
N SER A 32 -3.82 10.01 22.21
CA SER A 32 -3.59 9.79 20.79
C SER A 32 -4.34 10.79 19.90
N GLY A 33 -5.19 11.65 20.48
CA GLY A 33 -5.98 12.65 19.76
C GLY A 33 -7.28 12.10 19.18
N LEU A 34 -7.78 11.00 19.75
CA LEU A 34 -9.07 10.41 19.39
C LEU A 34 -10.22 11.17 20.06
N LYS A 35 -11.38 11.22 19.40
CA LYS A 35 -12.55 11.97 19.92
C LYS A 35 -13.10 11.42 21.23
N ARG A 36 -12.77 10.16 21.57
CA ARG A 36 -13.12 9.54 22.86
C ARG A 36 -12.34 10.11 24.05
N GLU A 37 -11.23 10.80 23.80
CA GLU A 37 -10.36 11.38 24.84
C GLU A 37 -10.84 12.77 25.28
N ASP A 38 -11.70 13.39 24.48
CA ASP A 38 -12.28 14.71 24.74
C ASP A 38 -13.66 14.58 25.41
N GLY A 39 -13.84 15.27 26.54
CA GLY A 39 -15.11 15.34 27.26
C GLY A 39 -15.13 14.55 28.58
N ASN A 40 -16.34 14.41 29.15
CA ASN A 40 -16.58 13.69 30.39
C ASN A 40 -17.34 12.37 30.12
N PRO A 41 -16.72 11.20 30.35
CA PRO A 41 -17.33 9.89 30.09
C PRO A 41 -18.67 9.63 30.78
N ILE A 42 -19.01 10.37 31.85
CA ILE A 42 -20.24 10.18 32.63
C ILE A 42 -21.40 10.99 32.05
N PHE A 43 -21.14 12.23 31.64
CA PHE A 43 -22.19 13.16 31.20
C PHE A 43 -22.39 13.16 29.68
N ASP A 44 -21.32 12.88 28.94
CA ASP A 44 -21.32 12.93 27.48
C ASP A 44 -21.73 11.59 26.87
N PRO A 45 -22.37 11.61 25.68
CA PRO A 45 -22.69 10.37 24.98
C PRO A 45 -21.40 9.60 24.63
N ARG A 46 -21.46 8.27 24.73
CA ARG A 46 -20.34 7.40 24.39
C ARG A 46 -19.93 7.59 22.92
N VAL A 47 -18.67 7.97 22.71
CA VAL A 47 -18.02 8.05 21.40
C VAL A 47 -17.26 6.76 21.15
N MET A 48 -17.56 6.08 20.04
CA MET A 48 -16.82 4.89 19.60
C MET A 48 -15.83 5.32 18.53
N ASP A 49 -14.55 5.34 18.90
CA ASP A 49 -13.47 5.78 18.05
C ASP A 49 -12.21 4.93 18.29
N GLY A 50 -11.47 4.62 17.23
CA GLY A 50 -10.20 3.93 17.29
C GLY A 50 -9.44 3.96 15.97
N PHE A 51 -8.13 3.72 16.05
CA PHE A 51 -7.26 3.64 14.87
C PHE A 51 -6.39 2.40 14.90
N ASN A 52 -5.89 2.01 13.73
CA ASN A 52 -4.95 0.90 13.56
C ASN A 52 -3.99 1.21 12.41
N ALA A 53 -2.79 0.66 12.43
CA ALA A 53 -1.84 0.75 11.32
C ALA A 53 -1.40 -0.64 10.86
N ARG A 54 -1.34 -0.84 9.54
CA ARG A 54 -0.99 -2.13 8.92
C ARG A 54 0.03 -1.91 7.83
N ILE A 55 0.99 -2.81 7.70
CA ILE A 55 2.01 -2.73 6.65
C ILE A 55 1.55 -3.59 5.46
N GLN A 56 1.55 -3.00 4.28
CA GLN A 56 1.24 -3.62 2.99
C GLN A 56 2.42 -3.38 2.04
N GLY A 57 3.34 -4.34 1.96
CA GLY A 57 4.56 -4.21 1.16
C GLY A 57 5.41 -3.01 1.63
N GLU A 58 5.62 -2.04 0.74
CA GLU A 58 6.33 -0.78 1.01
C GLU A 58 5.43 0.32 1.59
N THR A 59 4.14 0.06 1.79
CA THR A 59 3.19 1.06 2.29
C THR A 59 2.74 0.75 3.71
N LEU A 60 2.68 1.78 4.55
CA LEU A 60 1.97 1.75 5.83
C LEU A 60 0.57 2.32 5.60
N VAL A 61 -0.44 1.53 5.93
CA VAL A 61 -1.85 1.90 5.84
C VAL A 61 -2.36 2.21 7.24
N LEU A 62 -2.69 3.47 7.48
CA LEU A 62 -3.33 3.94 8.69
C LEU A 62 -4.84 3.92 8.46
N THR A 63 -5.58 3.28 9.36
CA THR A 63 -7.05 3.18 9.33
C THR A 63 -7.61 3.80 10.59
N TYR A 64 -8.58 4.68 10.45
CA TYR A 64 -9.31 5.33 11.54
C TYR A 64 -10.81 5.01 11.40
N ASN A 65 -11.44 4.60 12.51
CA ASN A 65 -12.83 4.20 12.55
C ASN A 65 -13.58 5.03 13.60
N LEU A 66 -14.61 5.74 13.15
CA LEU A 66 -15.44 6.59 13.98
C LEU A 66 -16.92 6.22 13.82
N GLU A 67 -17.64 6.09 14.94
CA GLU A 67 -19.10 6.11 14.93
C GLU A 67 -19.60 7.50 15.33
N THR A 68 -20.34 8.14 14.43
CA THR A 68 -20.89 9.48 14.63
C THR A 68 -22.35 9.54 14.22
N LYS A 69 -23.01 10.67 14.52
CA LYS A 69 -24.38 10.95 14.07
C LYS A 69 -24.37 11.45 12.63
N ILE A 70 -25.43 11.13 11.90
CA ILE A 70 -25.62 11.60 10.52
C ILE A 70 -25.53 13.13 10.38
N LYS A 71 -25.98 13.86 11.41
CA LYS A 71 -25.92 15.32 11.45
C LYS A 71 -24.49 15.88 11.41
N GLU A 72 -23.54 15.16 12.01
CA GLU A 72 -22.14 15.58 12.07
C GLU A 72 -21.43 15.30 10.74
N VAL A 73 -21.79 14.21 10.05
CA VAL A 73 -21.29 13.89 8.69
C VAL A 73 -21.68 14.97 7.67
N HIS A 74 -22.91 15.50 7.78
CA HIS A 74 -23.38 16.56 6.87
C HIS A 74 -22.79 17.94 7.17
N ASN A 75 -21.89 18.07 8.14
CA ASN A 75 -21.19 19.31 8.40
C ASN A 75 -20.12 19.54 7.32
N THR A 76 -20.01 20.77 6.83
CA THR A 76 -19.04 21.15 5.77
C THR A 76 -17.59 20.90 6.19
N SER A 77 -17.27 20.97 7.48
CA SER A 77 -15.91 20.76 8.01
C SER A 77 -15.56 19.30 8.28
N PHE A 78 -16.47 18.36 8.00
CA PHE A 78 -16.30 16.96 8.42
C PHE A 78 -15.06 16.30 7.80
N GLU A 79 -14.82 16.51 6.51
CA GLU A 79 -13.65 15.96 5.81
C GLU A 79 -12.35 16.53 6.38
N SER A 80 -12.27 17.85 6.58
CA SER A 80 -11.09 18.50 7.15
C SER A 80 -10.80 18.05 8.58
N ASP A 81 -11.83 17.78 9.37
CA ASP A 81 -11.67 17.28 10.75
C ASP A 81 -11.04 15.89 10.74
N ILE A 82 -11.48 15.00 9.84
CA ILE A 82 -10.91 13.65 9.69
C ILE A 82 -9.46 13.72 9.22
N GLU A 83 -9.15 14.59 8.26
CA GLU A 83 -7.78 14.77 7.77
C GLU A 83 -6.84 15.27 8.88
N SER A 84 -7.30 16.20 9.72
CA SER A 84 -6.56 16.68 10.88
C SER A 84 -6.33 15.56 11.88
N THR A 85 -7.37 14.81 12.22
CA THR A 85 -7.29 13.66 13.14
C THR A 85 -6.29 12.63 12.61
N MET A 86 -6.29 12.38 11.29
CA MET A 86 -5.33 11.48 10.66
C MET A 86 -3.89 11.98 10.71
N ALA A 87 -3.67 13.29 10.59
CA ALA A 87 -2.35 13.89 10.74
C ALA A 87 -1.83 13.76 12.19
N ASP A 88 -2.71 13.93 13.18
CA ASP A 88 -2.33 13.81 14.60
C ASP A 88 -2.04 12.35 14.99
N LEU A 89 -2.83 11.41 14.49
CA LEU A 89 -2.56 9.98 14.64
C LEU A 89 -1.23 9.56 13.99
N ALA A 90 -0.89 10.12 12.83
CA ALA A 90 0.41 9.88 12.21
C ALA A 90 1.58 10.47 13.01
N LYS A 91 1.40 11.62 13.70
CA LYS A 91 2.40 12.17 14.61
C LYS A 91 2.55 11.31 15.86
N HIS A 92 1.43 10.85 16.43
CA HIS A 92 1.40 9.96 17.59
C HIS A 92 2.15 8.66 17.30
N LEU A 93 1.87 8.02 16.17
CA LEU A 93 2.55 6.80 15.75
C LEU A 93 4.07 7.00 15.58
N LYS A 94 4.52 8.15 15.06
CA LYS A 94 5.96 8.48 14.97
C LYS A 94 6.60 8.67 16.34
N LYS A 95 5.87 9.25 17.30
CA LYS A 95 6.33 9.44 18.69
C LYS A 95 6.50 8.09 19.38
N GLU A 96 5.47 7.25 19.35
CA GLU A 96 5.48 5.92 19.97
C GLU A 96 6.55 5.02 19.35
N TYR A 97 6.70 5.05 18.02
CA TYR A 97 7.76 4.30 17.34
C TYR A 97 9.15 4.73 17.80
N LYS A 98 9.38 6.04 17.98
CA LYS A 98 10.65 6.57 18.47
C LYS A 98 10.90 6.18 19.93
N SER A 99 9.87 6.18 20.76
CA SER A 99 9.96 5.73 22.16
C SER A 99 10.31 4.25 22.26
N ALA A 100 9.74 3.41 21.38
CA ALA A 100 9.98 1.96 21.37
C ALA A 100 11.35 1.56 20.79
N THR A 101 11.73 2.15 19.65
CA THR A 101 12.91 1.70 18.89
C THR A 101 14.13 2.62 19.01
N GLY A 102 13.98 3.83 19.56
CA GLY A 102 15.00 4.87 19.57
C GLY A 102 15.27 5.51 18.19
N SER A 103 14.65 5.01 17.12
CA SER A 103 14.87 5.44 15.73
C SER A 103 13.68 6.24 15.20
N ALA A 104 13.93 7.19 14.31
CA ALA A 104 12.86 8.00 13.71
C ALA A 104 12.23 7.29 12.50
N LEU A 105 10.89 7.22 12.47
CA LEU A 105 10.13 6.70 11.32
C LEU A 105 9.86 7.81 10.31
N GLN A 106 10.35 7.64 9.08
CA GLN A 106 10.02 8.50 7.95
C GLN A 106 8.78 7.96 7.23
N LEU A 107 7.71 8.76 7.22
CA LEU A 107 6.47 8.46 6.50
C LEU A 107 6.19 9.58 5.51
N THR A 108 6.14 9.24 4.22
CA THR A 108 5.70 10.15 3.15
C THR A 108 4.26 9.82 2.79
N LYS A 109 3.40 10.84 2.65
CA LYS A 109 2.00 10.63 2.26
C LYS A 109 1.93 10.06 0.84
N ASP A 110 1.12 9.04 0.64
CA ASP A 110 0.90 8.41 -0.66
C ASP A 110 -0.59 8.50 -1.03
N GLY A 111 -0.97 9.67 -1.56
CA GLY A 111 -2.36 10.00 -1.90
C GLY A 111 -3.13 10.73 -0.79
N GLU A 112 -4.39 11.01 -1.09
CA GLU A 112 -5.38 11.65 -0.23
C GLU A 112 -6.01 10.63 0.76
N VAL A 113 -6.72 11.14 1.77
CA VAL A 113 -7.44 10.31 2.73
C VAL A 113 -8.70 9.77 2.05
N ASP A 114 -8.85 8.45 2.00
CA ASP A 114 -10.08 7.82 1.53
C ASP A 114 -11.07 7.71 2.69
N ILE A 115 -12.26 8.29 2.57
CA ILE A 115 -13.27 8.35 3.63
C ILE A 115 -14.52 7.60 3.17
N LEU A 116 -14.76 6.45 3.80
CA LEU A 116 -15.95 5.65 3.58
C LEU A 116 -16.98 5.93 4.67
N VAL A 117 -18.14 6.46 4.29
CA VAL A 117 -19.28 6.67 5.20
C VAL A 117 -20.37 5.64 4.93
N GLN A 118 -20.80 4.93 5.96
CA GLN A 118 -21.84 3.91 5.90
C GLN A 118 -22.93 4.18 6.94
N TYR A 119 -24.20 4.07 6.53
CA TYR A 119 -25.31 4.16 7.46
C TYR A 119 -25.43 2.86 8.27
N ILE A 120 -25.34 2.95 9.59
CA ILE A 120 -25.70 1.85 10.50
C ILE A 120 -27.21 1.92 10.78
N SER A 121 -27.74 3.13 10.93
CA SER A 121 -29.16 3.41 11.18
C SER A 121 -29.54 4.78 10.63
N LYS A 122 -30.81 5.19 10.81
CA LYS A 122 -31.27 6.54 10.44
C LYS A 122 -30.60 7.68 11.24
N ILE A 123 -29.92 7.35 12.33
CA ILE A 123 -29.33 8.33 13.26
C ILE A 123 -27.80 8.22 13.28
N ARG A 124 -27.26 7.00 13.19
CA ARG A 124 -25.83 6.71 13.34
C ARG A 124 -25.19 6.23 12.04
N THR A 125 -23.96 6.68 11.84
CA THR A 125 -23.11 6.41 10.68
C THR A 125 -21.75 5.88 11.16
N SER A 126 -21.27 4.83 10.50
CA SER A 126 -19.90 4.36 10.60
C SER A 126 -19.06 5.07 9.57
N VAL A 127 -17.89 5.56 9.99
CA VAL A 127 -16.96 6.27 9.13
C VAL A 127 -15.62 5.55 9.24
N THR A 128 -15.09 5.11 8.11
CA THR A 128 -13.76 4.49 8.01
C THR A 128 -12.91 5.36 7.11
N ALA A 129 -11.87 5.98 7.69
CA ALA A 129 -10.88 6.75 6.96
C ALA A 129 -9.59 5.94 6.79
N VAL A 130 -9.01 5.97 5.59
CA VAL A 130 -7.78 5.24 5.26
C VAL A 130 -6.78 6.19 4.62
N GLN A 131 -5.61 6.30 5.24
CA GLN A 131 -4.46 7.04 4.69
C GLN A 131 -3.30 6.08 4.44
N LYS A 132 -2.74 6.14 3.23
CA LYS A 132 -1.53 5.39 2.87
C LYS A 132 -0.30 6.28 3.01
N PHE A 133 0.75 5.68 3.53
CA PHE A 133 2.07 6.28 3.64
C PHE A 133 3.11 5.36 3.00
N LYS A 134 4.01 5.92 2.21
CA LYS A 134 5.18 5.19 1.72
C LYS A 134 6.22 5.12 2.85
N LEU A 135 6.67 3.89 3.12
CA LEU A 135 7.87 3.65 3.91
C LEU A 135 9.08 3.87 3.01
N ALA A 136 10.22 4.26 3.60
CA ALA A 136 11.44 4.46 2.82
C ALA A 136 11.77 3.19 2.00
N SER A 137 12.01 3.40 0.70
CA SER A 137 12.05 2.44 -0.41
C SER A 137 13.16 1.39 -0.38
N SER A 138 13.90 1.26 0.73
CA SER A 138 14.99 0.30 0.90
C SER A 138 14.59 -0.95 1.67
N LEU A 139 13.29 -1.09 1.98
CA LEU A 139 12.80 -2.14 2.84
C LEU A 139 12.65 -3.45 2.07
N LEU A 140 11.83 -3.51 1.01
CA LEU A 140 11.76 -4.73 0.18
C LEU A 140 13.08 -4.90 -0.57
N ALA A 141 13.79 -5.98 -0.26
CA ALA A 141 14.91 -6.41 -1.09
C ALA A 141 14.35 -6.59 -2.50
N LYS A 142 14.72 -5.68 -3.40
CA LYS A 142 14.45 -5.84 -4.83
C LYS A 142 14.97 -7.22 -5.19
N GLU A 143 14.09 -8.13 -5.61
CA GLU A 143 14.57 -9.43 -6.05
C GLU A 143 15.70 -9.16 -7.06
N PRO A 144 16.87 -9.80 -6.90
CA PRO A 144 17.93 -9.62 -7.88
C PRO A 144 17.29 -9.95 -9.22
N GLU A 145 17.38 -9.03 -10.19
CA GLU A 145 16.88 -9.29 -11.53
C GLU A 145 17.38 -10.67 -11.92
N ARG A 146 16.46 -11.63 -12.13
CA ARG A 146 16.82 -12.97 -12.58
C ARG A 146 17.52 -12.77 -13.91
N LYS A 147 18.85 -12.72 -13.87
CA LYS A 147 19.67 -12.75 -15.06
C LYS A 147 19.29 -14.06 -15.74
N LEU A 148 18.75 -13.96 -16.95
CA LEU A 148 18.60 -15.12 -17.82
C LEU A 148 19.96 -15.80 -17.88
N ASP A 149 19.99 -17.08 -17.53
CA ASP A 149 21.19 -17.90 -17.64
C ASP A 149 21.76 -17.74 -19.05
N ASP A 150 23.09 -17.70 -19.15
CA ASP A 150 23.77 -17.51 -20.45
C ASP A 150 23.36 -18.60 -21.46
N THR A 151 22.98 -19.78 -20.97
CA THR A 151 22.42 -20.89 -21.75
C THR A 151 21.08 -20.51 -22.41
N PHE A 152 20.18 -19.88 -21.65
CA PHE A 152 18.87 -19.47 -22.15
C PHE A 152 18.98 -18.25 -23.08
N LYS A 153 19.92 -17.32 -22.83
CA LYS A 153 20.23 -16.24 -23.77
C LYS A 153 20.71 -16.78 -25.12
N LYS A 154 21.66 -17.72 -25.11
CA LYS A 154 22.15 -18.39 -26.32
C LYS A 154 21.04 -19.13 -27.06
N PHE A 155 20.14 -19.80 -26.35
CA PHE A 155 18.99 -20.49 -26.95
C PHE A 155 18.02 -19.52 -27.65
N LEU A 156 17.69 -18.39 -27.01
CA LEU A 156 16.86 -17.34 -27.61
C LEU A 156 17.53 -16.69 -28.84
N GLU A 157 18.84 -16.45 -28.77
CA GLU A 157 19.64 -15.92 -29.88
C GLU A 157 19.71 -16.87 -31.08
N LEU A 158 19.56 -18.17 -30.87
CA LEU A 158 19.46 -19.19 -31.92
C LEU A 158 18.08 -19.21 -32.61
N GLY A 159 17.05 -18.57 -32.04
CA GLY A 159 15.68 -18.57 -32.55
C GLY A 159 15.36 -17.46 -33.56
N GLY A 160 14.56 -17.78 -34.58
CA GLY A 160 13.88 -16.81 -35.46
C GLY A 160 14.71 -16.18 -36.58
N LYS A 161 15.81 -15.50 -36.27
CA LYS A 161 16.65 -14.76 -37.26
C LYS A 161 18.15 -15.10 -37.19
N ALA A 162 18.51 -16.11 -36.41
CA ALA A 162 19.90 -16.54 -36.25
C ALA A 162 20.48 -17.07 -37.57
N LYS A 163 21.79 -16.88 -37.76
CA LYS A 163 22.50 -17.42 -38.91
C LYS A 163 22.43 -18.95 -38.84
N ARG A 164 21.78 -19.57 -39.84
CA ARG A 164 21.69 -21.04 -39.94
C ARG A 164 23.09 -21.66 -39.81
N PRO A 165 23.23 -22.77 -39.07
CA PRO A 165 24.52 -23.46 -38.99
C PRO A 165 24.94 -23.89 -40.41
N GLN A 166 26.24 -23.79 -40.72
CA GLN A 166 26.79 -24.07 -42.06
C GLN A 166 26.48 -25.49 -42.58
N ASN A 167 26.14 -26.43 -41.69
CA ASN A 167 25.78 -27.80 -42.05
C ASN A 167 24.27 -27.99 -42.32
N ASP A 168 23.45 -26.96 -42.14
CA ASP A 168 22.03 -27.01 -42.52
C ASP A 168 21.88 -26.87 -44.04
N LYS A 169 21.67 -28.01 -44.69
CA LYS A 169 21.41 -28.11 -46.14
C LYS A 169 19.91 -28.11 -46.46
N SER A 170 19.03 -27.92 -45.47
CA SER A 170 17.60 -27.82 -45.72
C SER A 170 17.32 -26.56 -46.54
N LYS A 171 16.36 -26.65 -47.49
CA LYS A 171 15.89 -25.46 -48.19
C LYS A 171 15.31 -24.52 -47.14
N SER A 172 15.68 -23.24 -47.21
CA SER A 172 15.07 -22.24 -46.34
C SER A 172 13.55 -22.29 -46.52
N ASP A 173 12.81 -22.44 -45.43
CA ASP A 173 11.36 -22.34 -45.43
C ASP A 173 10.95 -21.05 -46.15
N ASN A 174 10.39 -21.22 -47.35
CA ASN A 174 9.90 -20.14 -48.22
C ASN A 174 8.55 -19.58 -47.73
N TYR A 175 8.12 -19.94 -46.53
CA TYR A 175 6.97 -19.32 -45.90
C TYR A 175 7.40 -17.90 -45.52
N LYS A 176 6.98 -16.90 -46.31
CA LYS A 176 6.91 -15.53 -45.80
C LYS A 176 6.20 -15.65 -44.44
N GLN A 177 6.90 -15.28 -43.37
CA GLN A 177 6.37 -15.30 -42.02
C GLN A 177 5.00 -14.60 -42.11
N PHE A 178 3.92 -15.33 -41.87
CA PHE A 178 2.57 -14.83 -42.08
C PHE A 178 2.41 -13.58 -41.22
N ASP A 179 2.37 -12.42 -41.86
CA ASP A 179 2.08 -11.15 -41.20
C ASP A 179 0.56 -10.97 -41.22
N PRO A 180 -0.13 -11.20 -40.09
CA PRO A 180 -1.59 -11.12 -40.04
C PRO A 180 -2.14 -9.73 -40.35
N PHE A 181 -1.28 -8.70 -40.39
CA PHE A 181 -1.68 -7.31 -40.64
C PHE A 181 -1.41 -6.83 -42.07
N ASN A 182 -0.77 -7.64 -42.91
CA ASN A 182 -0.43 -7.27 -44.29
C ASN A 182 -0.74 -8.39 -45.30
N VAL A 183 -1.96 -8.94 -45.22
CA VAL A 183 -2.44 -9.98 -46.14
C VAL A 183 -3.11 -9.32 -47.35
N THR A 184 -2.39 -9.17 -48.46
CA THR A 184 -3.02 -8.88 -49.75
C THR A 184 -3.45 -10.21 -50.37
N THR A 185 -4.77 -10.45 -50.42
CA THR A 185 -5.35 -11.66 -51.02
C THR A 185 -4.96 -11.77 -52.50
N GLY A 186 -4.41 -12.92 -52.90
CA GLY A 186 -4.27 -13.30 -54.32
C GLY A 186 -2.86 -13.59 -54.85
N GLN A 187 -1.79 -13.45 -54.06
CA GLN A 187 -0.46 -13.88 -54.55
C GLN A 187 -0.25 -15.39 -54.37
N ARG A 188 -0.52 -16.16 -55.42
CA ARG A 188 0.07 -17.50 -55.57
C ARG A 188 1.58 -17.37 -55.73
N ASN A 189 2.33 -18.13 -54.95
CA ASN A 189 3.77 -18.27 -55.08
C ASN A 189 4.09 -18.87 -56.46
N SER A 190 4.83 -18.15 -57.31
CA SER A 190 5.14 -18.55 -58.69
C SER A 190 5.99 -19.82 -58.80
N ASP A 191 6.60 -20.23 -57.68
CA ASP A 191 7.58 -21.33 -57.65
C ASP A 191 6.97 -22.66 -57.17
N LEU A 192 5.66 -22.70 -56.92
CA LEU A 192 4.92 -23.93 -56.68
C LEU A 192 4.40 -24.48 -58.02
N LYS A 193 5.24 -25.26 -58.70
CA LYS A 193 4.79 -26.23 -59.72
C LYS A 193 4.32 -27.52 -59.03
#